data_AF-A0A0S8CA86-F1
#
_entry.id   AF-A0A0S8CA86-F1
#
_cell.length_a   1.000
_cell.length_b   1.000
_cell.length_c   1.000
_cell.angle_alpha   90.00
_cell.angle_beta   90.00
_cell.angle_gamma   90.00
#
_symmetry.space_group_name_H-M   'P 1'
#
loop_
_entity.id
_entity.type
_entity.pdbx_description
1 polymer ?
#
loop_
_entity_poly.entity_id
_entity_poly.type
_entity_poly.pdbx_seq_one_letter_code
_entity_poly.pdbx_strand_id
1 'polypeptide(L)'
;MVLLIVVVTIIVFIIVDFSLRVYFQKRQELKLRKEREQALDIGLKLDFSEEAKTLKRVEVKEPKARILAVDDEPVILDSFRKILVVAGYSIDTVEKGSEALGLILKNDYDFVFTDLKMPEMDGLEVTKAVKHLRPDIDVIVITGYASIDTAVETMKYGAMDYVQKPFTEDELTEFFNKSLIRRKDRIERQMKPDVRLITPSTKESDSRHEFNVPAGFFVSQNHTWVNIEMNGTARVGLDDFARKIVGKIDKVDLPEPGKEIKKGERLFSIRKNSQTIDISSPISGTISLINAEHIEHPEWIGSKPFELSWMCCLVPSNLSEELRSLKIGADSIAWYRREIDKYGEIARELYKAERQVDSSGRQPDKAGDQQQEERFLGEFATAFLLK
;
A
#
# COMPACT_ATOMS: atom_id res chain seq x y z
N MET A 1 -25.31 -8.34 -38.89
CA MET A 1 -26.45 -7.84 -38.10
C MET A 1 -26.41 -8.35 -36.66
N VAL A 2 -26.36 -9.67 -36.42
CA VAL A 2 -26.27 -10.24 -35.05
C VAL A 2 -25.04 -9.77 -34.28
N LEU A 3 -23.85 -9.79 -34.90
CA LEU A 3 -22.61 -9.33 -34.28
C LEU A 3 -22.67 -7.85 -33.85
N LEU A 4 -23.27 -6.99 -34.68
CA LEU A 4 -23.45 -5.57 -34.38
C LEU A 4 -24.37 -5.37 -33.18
N ILE A 5 -25.48 -6.12 -33.15
CA ILE A 5 -26.42 -6.07 -32.02
C ILE A 5 -25.71 -6.51 -30.73
N VAL A 6 -24.98 -7.63 -30.76
CA VAL A 6 -24.23 -8.14 -29.60
C VAL A 6 -23.24 -7.10 -29.07
N VAL A 7 -22.42 -6.51 -29.95
CA VAL A 7 -21.44 -5.48 -29.58
C VAL A 7 -22.14 -4.26 -28.98
N VAL A 8 -23.25 -3.79 -29.56
CA VAL A 8 -24.02 -2.66 -29.03
C VAL A 8 -24.61 -2.99 -27.66
N THR A 9 -25.15 -4.19 -27.43
CA THR A 9 -25.64 -4.60 -26.11
C THR A 9 -24.54 -4.65 -25.06
N ILE A 10 -23.35 -5.13 -25.41
CA ILE A 10 -22.20 -5.17 -24.48
C ILE A 10 -21.78 -3.75 -24.10
N ILE A 11 -21.69 -2.84 -25.09
CA ILE A 11 -21.34 -1.43 -24.84
C ILE A 11 -22.38 -0.77 -23.94
N VAL A 12 -23.67 -0.97 -24.21
CA VAL A 12 -24.76 -0.43 -23.37
C VAL A 12 -24.68 -1.00 -21.95
N PHE A 13 -24.42 -2.29 -21.80
CA PHE A 13 -24.28 -2.92 -20.49
C PHE A 13 -23.11 -2.34 -19.70
N ILE A 14 -21.95 -2.14 -20.32
CA ILE A 14 -20.77 -1.52 -19.69
C ILE A 14 -21.08 -0.08 -19.27
N ILE A 15 -21.73 0.71 -20.12
CA ILE A 15 -22.09 2.10 -19.81
C ILE A 15 -23.08 2.17 -18.64
N VAL A 16 -24.08 1.29 -18.64
CA VAL A 16 -25.09 1.23 -17.57
C VAL A 16 -24.44 0.78 -16.26
N ASP A 17 -23.62 -0.27 -16.28
CA ASP A 17 -22.91 -0.76 -15.10
C ASP A 17 -21.97 0.32 -14.54
N PHE A 18 -21.19 0.98 -15.39
CA PHE A 18 -20.34 2.10 -14.99
C PHE A 18 -21.15 3.26 -14.38
N SER A 19 -22.25 3.65 -15.03
CA SER A 19 -23.13 4.73 -14.54
C SER A 19 -23.76 4.37 -13.19
N LEU A 20 -24.20 3.12 -13.03
CA LEU A 20 -24.74 2.61 -11.77
C LEU A 20 -23.68 2.63 -10.66
N ARG A 21 -22.45 2.17 -10.93
CA ARG A 21 -21.33 2.22 -9.96
C ARG A 21 -21.06 3.65 -9.51
N VAL A 22 -20.95 4.59 -10.45
CA VAL A 22 -20.72 6.02 -10.15
C VAL A 22 -21.88 6.60 -9.34
N TYR A 23 -23.14 6.27 -9.70
CA TYR A 23 -24.32 6.72 -8.97
C TYR A 23 -24.35 6.18 -7.53
N PHE A 24 -24.10 4.88 -7.34
CA PHE A 24 -24.08 4.28 -6.01
C PHE A 24 -22.95 4.84 -5.14
N GLN A 25 -21.76 5.07 -5.72
CA GLN A 25 -20.65 5.72 -5.01
C GLN A 25 -21.01 7.12 -4.52
N LYS A 26 -21.53 7.98 -5.40
CA LYS A 26 -21.95 9.35 -5.02
C LYS A 26 -23.02 9.35 -3.93
N ARG A 27 -23.98 8.43 -4.01
CA ARG A 27 -25.06 8.34 -3.02
C ARG A 27 -24.54 7.86 -1.65
N GLN A 28 -23.60 6.92 -1.62
CA GLN A 28 -22.92 6.49 -0.39
C GLN A 28 -22.11 7.64 0.22
N GLU A 29 -21.36 8.39 -0.60
CA GLU A 29 -20.56 9.52 -0.15
C GLU A 29 -21.43 10.64 0.47
N LEU A 30 -22.54 10.99 -0.19
CA LEU A 30 -23.49 11.97 0.35
C LEU A 30 -24.14 11.51 1.66
N LYS A 31 -24.46 10.21 1.78
CA LYS A 31 -25.00 9.65 3.02
C LYS A 31 -23.97 9.75 4.15
N LEU A 32 -22.74 9.32 3.88
CA LEU A 32 -21.63 9.35 4.84
C LEU A 32 -21.29 10.77 5.27
N ARG A 33 -21.32 11.73 4.33
CA ARG A 33 -21.15 13.16 4.61
C ARG A 33 -22.21 13.67 5.58
N LYS A 34 -23.48 13.35 5.36
CA LYS A 34 -24.57 13.73 6.29
C LYS A 34 -24.40 13.10 7.67
N GLU A 35 -24.01 11.83 7.74
CA GLU A 35 -23.73 11.14 9.01
C GLU A 35 -22.58 11.83 9.77
N ARG A 36 -21.55 12.29 9.08
CA ARG A 36 -20.42 13.05 9.66
C ARG A 36 -20.83 14.44 10.13
N GLU A 37 -21.63 15.15 9.34
CA GLU A 37 -22.19 16.46 9.73
C GLU A 37 -23.07 16.33 10.99
N GLN A 38 -23.84 15.24 11.11
CA GLN A 38 -24.59 14.92 12.33
C GLN A 38 -23.68 14.60 13.51
N ALA A 39 -22.63 13.82 13.30
CA ALA A 39 -21.65 13.53 14.35
C ALA A 39 -20.97 14.80 14.87
N LEU A 40 -20.67 15.76 13.98
CA LEU A 40 -20.14 17.07 14.34
C LEU A 40 -21.12 17.85 15.23
N ASP A 41 -22.40 17.93 14.86
CA ASP A 41 -23.41 18.63 15.67
C ASP A 41 -23.60 18.00 17.05
N ILE A 42 -23.59 16.66 17.14
CA ILE A 42 -23.71 15.93 18.41
C ILE A 42 -22.46 16.13 19.26
N GLY A 43 -21.26 15.94 18.70
CA GLY A 43 -19.99 16.02 19.43
C GLY A 43 -19.74 17.39 20.07
N LEU A 44 -20.17 18.47 19.42
CA LEU A 44 -20.06 19.83 19.96
C LEU A 44 -20.92 20.08 21.21
N LYS A 45 -22.01 19.31 21.38
CA LYS A 45 -22.96 19.41 22.51
C LYS A 45 -22.55 18.55 23.71
N LEU A 46 -21.65 17.60 23.51
CA LEU A 46 -21.14 16.76 24.60
C LEU A 46 -20.16 17.56 25.46
N ASP A 47 -20.17 17.27 26.76
CA ASP A 47 -19.27 17.85 27.75
C ASP A 47 -18.19 16.84 28.12
N PHE A 48 -16.93 17.23 27.93
CA PHE A 48 -15.74 16.43 28.25
C PHE A 48 -14.82 17.18 29.23
N SER A 49 -15.34 18.17 29.96
CA SER A 49 -14.57 19.02 30.87
C SER A 49 -13.87 18.25 32.00
N GLU A 50 -14.34 17.05 32.36
CA GLU A 50 -13.66 16.15 33.31
C GLU A 50 -12.34 15.57 32.75
N GLU A 51 -12.23 15.37 31.44
CA GLU A 51 -11.00 14.91 30.79
C GLU A 51 -10.01 16.06 30.57
N ALA A 52 -10.49 17.17 30.00
CA ALA A 52 -9.75 18.41 29.79
C ALA A 52 -10.74 19.58 29.59
N LYS A 53 -10.43 20.77 30.13
CA LYS A 53 -11.42 21.84 30.29
C LYS A 53 -11.93 22.36 28.96
N THR A 54 -11.07 22.44 27.95
CA THR A 54 -11.42 22.98 26.64
C THR A 54 -11.68 21.89 25.59
N LEU A 55 -11.72 20.63 26.01
CA LEU A 55 -11.87 19.51 25.09
C LEU A 55 -13.20 19.54 24.35
N LYS A 56 -13.09 19.53 23.03
CA LYS A 56 -14.18 19.17 22.11
C LYS A 56 -13.77 17.95 21.31
N ARG A 57 -14.61 16.91 21.36
CA ARG A 57 -14.39 15.62 20.70
C ARG A 57 -15.50 15.35 19.68
N VAL A 58 -15.09 14.91 18.51
CA VAL A 58 -16.01 14.42 17.46
C VAL A 58 -15.48 13.09 16.94
N GLU A 59 -16.24 12.03 17.17
CA GLU A 59 -15.94 10.70 16.65
C GLU A 59 -16.72 10.41 15.36
N VAL A 60 -16.02 9.86 14.38
CA VAL A 60 -16.60 9.40 13.12
C VAL A 60 -16.49 7.89 13.05
N LYS A 61 -17.53 7.22 12.55
CA LYS A 61 -17.51 5.77 12.31
C LYS A 61 -16.47 5.41 11.24
N GLU A 62 -15.61 4.44 11.55
CA GLU A 62 -14.50 3.98 10.68
C GLU A 62 -13.62 5.17 10.19
N PRO A 63 -12.98 5.90 11.13
CA PRO A 63 -12.24 7.10 10.77
C PRO A 63 -10.97 6.75 9.99
N LYS A 64 -10.61 7.62 9.04
CA LYS A 64 -9.36 7.48 8.27
C LYS A 64 -8.11 7.55 9.17
N ALA A 65 -8.18 8.36 10.23
CA ALA A 65 -7.20 8.52 11.30
C ALA A 65 -7.83 9.25 12.49
N ARG A 66 -7.18 9.17 13.66
CA ARG A 66 -7.53 9.94 14.87
C ARG A 66 -6.57 11.11 15.07
N ILE A 67 -7.11 12.31 15.26
CA ILE A 67 -6.34 13.55 15.29
C ILE A 67 -6.57 14.26 16.62
N LEU A 68 -5.50 14.80 17.20
CA LEU A 68 -5.56 15.80 18.27
C LEU A 68 -5.06 17.13 17.73
N ALA A 69 -5.86 18.19 17.79
CA ALA A 69 -5.47 19.54 17.37
C ALA A 69 -5.43 20.50 18.57
N VAL A 70 -4.38 21.32 18.63
CA VAL A 70 -4.07 22.21 19.75
C VAL A 70 -3.83 23.61 19.21
N ASP A 71 -4.62 24.57 19.69
CA ASP A 71 -4.57 25.95 19.21
C ASP A 71 -5.27 26.86 20.21
N ASP A 72 -4.65 27.96 20.63
CA ASP A 72 -5.24 28.89 21.59
C ASP A 72 -6.35 29.76 20.98
N GLU A 73 -6.55 29.69 19.65
CA GLU A 73 -7.65 30.34 18.94
C GLU A 73 -8.83 29.37 18.68
N PRO A 74 -9.97 29.48 19.41
CA PRO A 74 -11.09 28.54 19.28
C PRO A 74 -11.69 28.50 17.87
N VAL A 75 -11.60 29.61 17.12
CA VAL A 75 -12.09 29.75 15.75
C VAL A 75 -11.30 28.86 14.78
N ILE A 76 -10.00 28.70 15.01
CA ILE A 76 -9.15 27.81 14.22
C ILE A 76 -9.55 26.35 14.52
N LEU A 77 -9.68 25.98 15.79
CA LEU A 77 -10.14 24.64 16.18
C LEU A 77 -11.51 24.29 15.59
N ASP A 78 -12.44 25.26 15.57
CA ASP A 78 -13.77 25.12 14.94
C ASP A 78 -13.67 24.79 13.45
N SER A 79 -12.73 25.44 12.76
CA SER A 79 -12.47 25.24 11.34
C SER A 79 -11.86 23.85 11.08
N PHE A 80 -10.89 23.44 11.90
CA PHE A 80 -10.31 22.09 11.86
C PHE A 80 -11.39 21.01 12.04
N ARG A 81 -12.27 21.15 13.04
CA ARG A 81 -13.37 20.22 13.28
C ARG A 81 -14.28 20.10 12.05
N LYS A 82 -14.73 21.23 11.50
CA LYS A 82 -15.63 21.26 10.33
C LYS A 82 -15.01 20.55 9.12
N ILE A 83 -13.76 20.88 8.79
CA ILE A 83 -13.07 20.34 7.62
C ILE A 83 -12.79 18.84 7.79
N LEU A 84 -12.17 18.46 8.91
CA LEU A 84 -11.64 17.11 9.07
C LEU A 84 -12.71 16.06 9.37
N VAL A 85 -13.75 16.42 10.11
CA VAL A 85 -14.87 15.51 10.37
C VAL A 85 -15.59 15.17 9.06
N VAL A 86 -15.87 16.17 8.23
CA VAL A 86 -16.48 15.97 6.91
C VAL A 86 -15.57 15.12 6.01
N ALA A 87 -14.25 15.36 6.05
CA ALA A 87 -13.25 14.58 5.33
C ALA A 87 -13.09 13.12 5.85
N GLY A 88 -13.65 12.79 7.01
CA GLY A 88 -13.74 11.43 7.56
C GLY A 88 -12.74 11.08 8.65
N TYR A 89 -12.25 12.07 9.36
CA TYR A 89 -11.36 11.90 10.51
C TYR A 89 -12.12 12.05 11.82
N SER A 90 -11.67 11.35 12.86
CA SER A 90 -12.08 11.67 14.24
C SER A 90 -11.12 12.70 14.80
N ILE A 91 -11.64 13.67 15.54
CA ILE A 91 -10.84 14.79 16.01
C ILE A 91 -11.16 15.16 17.46
N ASP A 92 -10.11 15.29 18.24
CA ASP A 92 -10.09 15.97 19.52
C ASP A 92 -9.42 17.32 19.35
N THR A 93 -9.91 18.31 20.08
CA THR A 93 -9.42 19.68 20.02
C THR A 93 -9.35 20.26 21.42
N VAL A 94 -8.25 20.94 21.73
CA VAL A 94 -8.00 21.61 23.01
C VAL A 94 -7.26 22.92 22.78
N GLU A 95 -7.43 23.87 23.68
CA GLU A 95 -6.84 25.22 23.57
C GLU A 95 -5.45 25.34 24.22
N LYS A 96 -4.98 24.28 24.90
CA LYS A 96 -3.73 24.32 25.68
C LYS A 96 -2.84 23.10 25.41
N GLY A 97 -1.53 23.33 25.25
CA GLY A 97 -0.53 22.28 25.11
C GLY A 97 -0.51 21.27 26.28
N SER A 98 -0.74 21.75 27.50
CA SER A 98 -0.81 20.89 28.70
C SER A 98 -2.00 19.92 28.68
N GLU A 99 -3.16 20.35 28.19
CA GLU A 99 -4.32 19.47 28.00
C GLU A 99 -4.03 18.41 26.93
N ALA A 100 -3.34 18.80 25.86
CA ALA A 100 -2.96 17.88 24.80
C ALA A 100 -2.03 16.77 25.32
N LEU A 101 -1.04 17.12 26.13
CA LEU A 101 -0.15 16.13 26.76
C LEU A 101 -0.91 15.17 27.70
N GLY A 102 -1.92 15.66 28.42
CA GLY A 102 -2.78 14.80 29.23
C GLY A 102 -3.58 13.80 28.40
N LEU A 103 -4.02 14.21 27.21
CA LEU A 103 -4.83 13.37 26.32
C LEU A 103 -4.01 12.29 25.60
N ILE A 104 -2.80 12.59 25.10
CA ILE A 104 -1.96 11.59 24.39
C ILE A 104 -1.53 10.40 25.27
N LEU A 105 -1.59 10.57 26.60
CA LEU A 105 -1.29 9.52 27.58
C LEU A 105 -2.49 8.60 27.85
N LYS A 106 -3.72 9.09 27.62
CA LYS A 106 -4.96 8.37 27.91
C LYS A 106 -5.61 7.80 26.65
N ASN A 107 -5.39 8.44 25.51
CA ASN A 107 -6.05 8.15 24.24
C ASN A 107 -5.02 7.88 23.14
N ASP A 108 -5.44 7.16 22.11
CA ASP A 108 -4.64 6.90 20.92
C ASP A 108 -4.95 7.90 19.81
N TYR A 109 -3.88 8.50 19.28
CA TYR A 109 -3.91 9.41 18.15
C TYR A 109 -2.92 8.98 17.08
N ASP A 110 -3.26 9.21 15.82
CA ASP A 110 -2.33 9.05 14.70
C ASP A 110 -1.50 10.31 14.49
N PHE A 111 -2.16 11.46 14.64
CA PHE A 111 -1.58 12.76 14.42
C PHE A 111 -1.87 13.72 15.57
N VAL A 112 -0.88 14.57 15.88
CA VAL A 112 -1.04 15.76 16.70
C VAL A 112 -0.76 16.98 15.83
N PHE A 113 -1.69 17.91 15.79
CA PHE A 113 -1.56 19.21 15.18
C PHE A 113 -1.43 20.24 16.28
N THR A 114 -0.41 21.08 16.24
CA THR A 114 -0.22 22.09 17.27
C THR A 114 0.12 23.42 16.63
N ASP A 115 -0.49 24.50 17.11
CA ASP A 115 -0.01 25.83 16.79
C ASP A 115 1.40 26.02 17.37
N LEU A 116 2.26 26.72 16.64
CA LEU A 116 3.64 26.97 17.08
C LEU A 116 3.70 27.93 18.27
N LYS A 117 2.85 28.96 18.31
CA LYS A 117 2.89 30.04 19.30
C LYS A 117 1.63 30.03 20.15
N MET A 118 1.70 29.36 21.29
CA MET A 118 0.63 29.34 22.28
C MET A 118 1.13 29.84 23.64
N PRO A 119 0.26 30.41 24.48
CA PRO A 119 0.59 30.75 25.86
C PRO A 119 0.95 29.51 26.69
N GLU A 120 1.75 29.71 27.74
CA GLU A 120 2.17 28.70 28.73
C GLU A 120 3.10 27.62 28.16
N MET A 121 2.67 26.91 27.12
CA MET A 121 3.42 25.83 26.47
C MET A 121 3.27 25.95 24.95
N ASP A 122 4.38 26.15 24.26
CA ASP A 122 4.37 26.38 22.81
C ASP A 122 4.34 25.07 21.99
N GLY A 123 4.12 25.18 20.68
CA GLY A 123 4.03 24.00 19.81
C GLY A 123 5.33 23.23 19.66
N LEU A 124 6.46 23.88 19.87
CA LEU A 124 7.77 23.24 19.84
C LEU A 124 7.97 22.35 21.08
N GLU A 125 7.57 22.85 22.25
CA GLU A 125 7.55 22.11 23.50
C GLU A 125 6.58 20.93 23.43
N VAL A 126 5.38 21.13 22.87
CA VAL A 126 4.41 20.05 22.61
C VAL A 126 5.03 19.00 21.71
N THR A 127 5.68 19.40 20.61
CA THR A 127 6.36 18.47 19.68
C THR A 127 7.41 17.63 20.40
N LYS A 128 8.29 18.26 21.17
CA LYS A 128 9.34 17.56 21.93
C LYS A 128 8.74 16.54 22.91
N ALA A 129 7.73 16.96 23.67
CA ALA A 129 7.10 16.11 24.67
C ALA A 129 6.33 14.94 24.03
N VAL A 130 5.55 15.18 22.98
CA VAL A 130 4.84 14.12 22.23
C VAL A 130 5.85 13.13 21.66
N LYS A 131 6.92 13.59 21.01
CA LYS A 131 7.93 12.68 20.41
C LYS A 131 8.74 11.92 21.44
N HIS A 132 8.88 12.44 22.65
CA HIS A 132 9.50 11.71 23.75
C HIS A 132 8.57 10.63 24.35
N LEU A 133 7.29 10.97 24.59
CA LEU A 133 6.33 10.09 25.26
C LEU A 133 5.68 9.07 24.32
N ARG A 134 5.39 9.49 23.09
CA ARG A 134 4.62 8.76 22.06
C ARG A 134 5.28 8.98 20.68
N PRO A 135 6.48 8.40 20.44
CA PRO A 135 7.19 8.56 19.17
C PRO A 135 6.43 8.01 17.95
N ASP A 136 5.43 7.16 18.19
CA ASP A 136 4.49 6.62 17.21
C ASP A 136 3.52 7.66 16.64
N ILE A 137 3.28 8.76 17.33
CA ILE A 137 2.37 9.84 16.91
C ILE A 137 3.09 10.79 15.95
N ASP A 138 2.46 11.14 14.84
CA ASP A 138 2.98 12.15 13.91
C ASP A 138 2.58 13.55 14.31
N VAL A 139 3.57 14.39 14.64
CA VAL A 139 3.33 15.78 15.01
C VAL A 139 3.48 16.67 13.78
N ILE A 140 2.50 17.52 13.54
CA ILE A 140 2.50 18.53 12.49
C ILE A 140 2.31 19.88 13.15
N VAL A 141 3.18 20.82 12.82
CA VAL A 141 3.12 22.17 13.41
C VAL A 141 2.44 23.12 12.45
N ILE A 142 1.48 23.87 12.97
CA ILE A 142 0.71 24.86 12.22
C ILE A 142 1.14 26.24 12.72
N THR A 143 1.34 27.22 11.83
CA THR A 143 1.71 28.57 12.28
C THR A 143 1.32 29.65 11.28
N GLY A 144 0.85 30.80 11.78
CA GLY A 144 0.72 32.03 10.99
C GLY A 144 2.05 32.76 10.76
N TYR A 145 3.09 32.41 11.52
CA TYR A 145 4.44 32.98 11.46
C TYR A 145 5.45 31.93 11.04
N ALA A 146 5.32 31.42 9.81
CA ALA A 146 6.30 30.49 9.26
C ALA A 146 7.63 31.22 8.99
N SER A 147 8.68 30.89 9.73
CA SER A 147 10.06 31.26 9.40
C SER A 147 10.88 30.01 9.09
N ILE A 148 11.93 30.16 8.29
CA ILE A 148 12.83 29.05 7.95
C ILE A 148 13.45 28.48 9.22
N ASP A 149 13.89 29.34 10.15
CA ASP A 149 14.54 28.92 11.39
C ASP A 149 13.63 28.08 12.28
N THR A 150 12.36 28.51 12.43
CA THR A 150 11.38 27.76 13.24
C THR A 150 11.03 26.44 12.58
N ALA A 151 10.83 26.40 11.26
CA ALA A 151 10.58 25.16 10.54
C ALA A 151 11.74 24.16 10.72
N VAL A 152 12.99 24.62 10.54
CA VAL A 152 14.20 23.78 10.73
C VAL A 152 14.28 23.25 12.16
N GLU A 153 14.04 24.11 13.15
CA GLU A 153 14.07 23.71 14.55
C GLU A 153 13.00 22.66 14.88
N THR A 154 11.78 22.86 14.41
CA THR A 154 10.65 21.95 14.67
C THR A 154 10.90 20.57 14.06
N MET A 155 11.42 20.53 12.82
CA MET A 155 11.81 19.28 12.15
C MET A 155 12.94 18.56 12.89
N LYS A 156 13.90 19.29 13.47
CA LYS A 156 14.99 18.72 14.27
C LYS A 156 14.49 17.95 15.49
N TYR A 157 13.36 18.36 16.07
CA TYR A 157 12.73 17.67 17.20
C TYR A 157 11.71 16.61 16.79
N GLY A 158 11.67 16.24 15.51
CA GLY A 158 10.93 15.09 15.02
C GLY A 158 9.52 15.39 14.55
N ALA A 159 9.14 16.67 14.38
CA ALA A 159 7.92 16.98 13.63
C ALA A 159 7.99 16.34 12.23
N MET A 160 6.84 15.86 11.76
CA MET A 160 6.74 15.22 10.47
C MET A 160 6.72 16.25 9.34
N ASP A 161 6.03 17.37 9.56
CA ASP A 161 5.92 18.46 8.60
C ASP A 161 5.39 19.73 9.30
N TYR A 162 5.26 20.82 8.55
CA TYR A 162 4.63 22.05 9.02
C TYR A 162 3.64 22.63 7.99
N VAL A 163 2.63 23.36 8.46
CA VAL A 163 1.60 24.00 7.64
C VAL A 163 1.51 25.48 8.00
N GLN A 164 1.54 26.35 6.98
CA GLN A 164 1.38 27.78 7.19
C GLN A 164 -0.11 28.17 7.19
N LYS A 165 -0.53 28.99 8.16
CA LYS A 165 -1.84 29.67 8.18
C LYS A 165 -1.76 30.99 7.38
N PRO A 166 -2.86 31.43 6.75
CA PRO A 166 -4.14 30.74 6.60
C PRO A 166 -4.08 29.64 5.54
N PHE A 167 -4.95 28.64 5.64
CA PHE A 167 -5.13 27.58 4.64
C PHE A 167 -6.62 27.46 4.25
N THR A 168 -6.87 26.97 3.05
CA THR A 168 -8.21 26.62 2.57
C THR A 168 -8.59 25.19 2.97
N GLU A 169 -9.88 24.85 2.86
CA GLU A 169 -10.37 23.47 3.09
C GLU A 169 -9.67 22.44 2.19
N ASP A 170 -9.47 22.80 0.92
CA ASP A 170 -8.82 21.95 -0.08
C ASP A 170 -7.33 21.73 0.24
N GLU A 171 -6.59 22.81 0.56
CA GLU A 171 -5.17 22.74 0.93
C GLU A 171 -4.97 21.87 2.18
N LEU A 172 -5.80 22.07 3.21
CA LEU A 172 -5.72 21.27 4.42
C LEU A 172 -6.03 19.81 4.11
N THR A 173 -7.13 19.52 3.41
CA THR A 173 -7.51 18.15 3.07
C THR A 173 -6.45 17.43 2.24
N GLU A 174 -5.85 18.10 1.26
CA GLU A 174 -4.76 17.55 0.45
C GLU A 174 -3.53 17.25 1.31
N PHE A 175 -3.14 18.21 2.16
CA PHE A 175 -2.01 18.04 3.08
C PHE A 175 -2.21 16.84 4.03
N PHE A 176 -3.42 16.68 4.58
CA PHE A 176 -3.76 15.55 5.44
C PHE A 176 -3.73 14.21 4.69
N ASN A 177 -4.24 14.16 3.46
CA ASN A 177 -4.20 12.95 2.65
C ASN A 177 -2.75 12.54 2.34
N LYS A 178 -1.89 13.50 1.98
CA LYS A 178 -0.44 13.26 1.79
C LYS A 178 0.22 12.77 3.07
N SER A 179 -0.10 13.40 4.20
CA SER A 179 0.40 13.02 5.53
C SER A 179 -0.01 11.59 5.92
N LEU A 180 -1.25 11.21 5.66
CA LEU A 180 -1.77 9.86 5.91
C LEU A 180 -1.05 8.81 5.06
N ILE A 181 -0.81 9.10 3.78
CA ILE A 181 -0.05 8.20 2.89
C ILE A 181 1.37 8.03 3.43
N ARG A 182 2.07 9.12 3.77
CA ARG A 182 3.43 9.05 4.33
C ARG A 182 3.49 8.25 5.64
N ARG A 183 2.51 8.44 6.53
CA ARG A 183 2.40 7.67 7.77
C ARG A 183 2.22 6.18 7.48
N LYS A 184 1.28 5.82 6.60
CA LYS A 184 1.05 4.44 6.19
C LYS A 184 2.31 3.83 5.58
N ASP A 185 2.95 4.52 4.64
CA ASP A 185 4.20 4.07 4.02
C ASP A 185 5.31 3.87 5.05
N ARG A 186 5.44 4.75 6.05
CA ARG A 186 6.43 4.60 7.12
C ARG A 186 6.14 3.41 8.02
N ILE A 187 4.90 3.25 8.47
CA ILE A 187 4.48 2.12 9.30
C ILE A 187 4.70 0.83 8.53
N GLU A 188 4.27 0.79 7.28
CA GLU A 188 4.48 -0.32 6.35
C GLU A 188 5.97 -0.67 6.21
N ARG A 189 6.85 0.30 5.97
CA ARG A 189 8.31 0.07 5.90
C ARG A 189 8.93 -0.48 7.18
N GLN A 190 8.33 -0.19 8.33
CA GLN A 190 8.77 -0.70 9.63
C GLN A 190 8.20 -2.10 9.94
N MET A 191 7.15 -2.53 9.23
CA MET A 191 6.65 -3.89 9.35
C MET A 191 7.66 -4.86 8.77
N LYS A 192 8.02 -5.89 9.55
CA LYS A 192 8.75 -7.02 9.00
C LYS A 192 7.86 -7.70 7.96
N PRO A 193 8.38 -7.99 6.75
CA PRO A 193 7.57 -8.70 5.80
C PRO A 193 7.24 -10.10 6.33
N ASP A 194 5.98 -10.50 6.22
CA ASP A 194 5.48 -11.78 6.71
C ASP A 194 4.73 -12.52 5.60
N VAL A 195 4.43 -13.80 5.86
CA VAL A 195 3.73 -14.68 4.94
C VAL A 195 2.31 -14.91 5.43
N ARG A 196 1.34 -14.71 4.54
CA ARG A 196 -0.08 -15.02 4.76
C ARG A 196 -0.50 -16.22 3.96
N LEU A 197 -1.02 -17.25 4.65
CA LEU A 197 -1.59 -18.41 3.99
C LEU A 197 -2.98 -18.07 3.41
N ILE A 198 -3.15 -18.24 2.12
CA ILE A 198 -4.40 -18.03 1.39
C ILE A 198 -5.15 -19.34 1.24
N THR A 199 -6.43 -19.33 1.61
CA THR A 199 -7.37 -20.44 1.48
C THR A 199 -8.62 -19.92 0.78
N PRO A 200 -9.53 -20.78 0.28
CA PRO A 200 -10.79 -20.32 -0.31
C PRO A 200 -11.63 -19.40 0.61
N SER A 201 -11.45 -19.50 1.93
CA SER A 201 -12.10 -18.66 2.93
C SER A 201 -11.31 -17.40 3.33
N THR A 202 -10.03 -17.32 2.97
CA THR A 202 -9.14 -16.21 3.35
C THR A 202 -8.89 -15.31 2.15
N LYS A 203 -9.25 -14.04 2.24
CA LYS A 203 -8.93 -13.06 1.19
C LYS A 203 -7.42 -12.87 1.07
N GLU A 204 -6.97 -12.72 -0.18
CA GLU A 204 -5.64 -12.28 -0.55
C GLU A 204 -5.36 -10.88 0.02
N SER A 205 -4.12 -10.66 0.46
CA SER A 205 -3.65 -9.37 0.98
C SER A 205 -3.09 -8.50 -0.12
N ASP A 206 -3.55 -7.25 -0.16
CA ASP A 206 -3.02 -6.21 -1.05
C ASP A 206 -1.78 -5.51 -0.45
N SER A 207 -1.40 -5.85 0.79
CA SER A 207 -0.22 -5.27 1.45
C SER A 207 1.06 -5.66 0.70
N ARG A 208 1.96 -4.69 0.53
CA ARG A 208 3.32 -4.92 0.01
C ARG A 208 4.20 -5.72 0.97
N HIS A 209 3.85 -5.75 2.25
CA HIS A 209 4.66 -6.36 3.32
C HIS A 209 4.10 -7.71 3.78
N GLU A 210 2.97 -8.14 3.25
CA GLU A 210 2.39 -9.44 3.57
C GLU A 210 2.33 -10.28 2.29
N PHE A 211 3.17 -11.31 2.18
CA PHE A 211 3.28 -12.15 0.99
C PHE A 211 2.27 -13.30 1.05
N ASN A 212 1.41 -13.36 0.05
CA ASN A 212 0.37 -14.36 -0.06
C ASN A 212 0.99 -15.70 -0.51
N VAL A 213 0.73 -16.75 0.25
CA VAL A 213 1.15 -18.12 -0.06
C VAL A 213 -0.09 -18.99 -0.21
N PRO A 214 -0.31 -19.65 -1.36
CA PRO A 214 -1.53 -20.39 -1.61
C PRO A 214 -1.52 -21.74 -0.88
N ALA A 215 -2.57 -22.03 -0.12
CA ALA A 215 -2.77 -23.34 0.47
C ALA A 215 -3.16 -24.36 -0.61
N GLY A 216 -2.51 -25.52 -0.61
CA GLY A 216 -2.81 -26.62 -1.52
C GLY A 216 -2.21 -26.51 -2.92
N PHE A 217 -1.49 -25.41 -3.23
CA PHE A 217 -0.78 -25.27 -4.49
C PHE A 217 0.70 -25.64 -4.30
N PHE A 218 1.33 -26.09 -5.37
CA PHE A 218 2.77 -26.32 -5.40
C PHE A 218 3.49 -25.03 -5.80
N VAL A 219 4.65 -24.79 -5.20
CA VAL A 219 5.48 -23.61 -5.46
C VAL A 219 6.86 -24.05 -5.93
N SER A 220 7.29 -23.49 -7.06
CA SER A 220 8.61 -23.69 -7.65
C SER A 220 9.63 -22.70 -7.08
N GLN A 221 10.90 -23.08 -7.13
CA GLN A 221 12.01 -22.17 -6.80
C GLN A 221 12.11 -20.98 -7.76
N ASN A 222 11.58 -21.13 -8.98
CA ASN A 222 11.64 -20.11 -10.02
C ASN A 222 10.41 -19.19 -9.95
N HIS A 223 9.88 -18.99 -8.74
CA HIS A 223 8.75 -18.13 -8.41
C HIS A 223 7.46 -18.35 -9.22
N THR A 224 7.15 -19.60 -9.52
CA THR A 224 5.88 -19.99 -10.12
C THR A 224 5.08 -20.87 -9.17
N TRP A 225 3.76 -20.71 -9.19
CA TRP A 225 2.85 -21.64 -8.54
C TRP A 225 2.25 -22.60 -9.57
N VAL A 226 1.90 -23.80 -9.11
CA VAL A 226 1.25 -24.85 -9.88
C VAL A 226 0.03 -25.35 -9.11
N ASN A 227 -1.16 -25.23 -9.69
CA ASN A 227 -2.39 -25.82 -9.19
C ASN A 227 -2.78 -27.01 -10.08
N ILE A 228 -3.00 -28.17 -9.48
CA ILE A 228 -3.42 -29.37 -10.21
C ILE A 228 -4.94 -29.46 -10.19
N GLU A 229 -5.54 -29.33 -11.37
CA GLU A 229 -6.97 -29.44 -11.57
C GLU A 229 -7.43 -30.90 -11.46
N MET A 230 -8.72 -31.12 -11.19
CA MET A 230 -9.29 -32.47 -11.04
C MET A 230 -9.13 -33.34 -12.30
N ASN A 231 -8.98 -32.73 -13.47
CA ASN A 231 -8.75 -33.42 -14.74
C ASN A 231 -7.26 -33.76 -14.99
N GLY A 232 -6.36 -33.49 -14.04
CA GLY A 232 -4.93 -33.72 -14.14
C GLY A 232 -4.15 -32.64 -14.91
N THR A 233 -4.82 -31.59 -15.40
CA THR A 233 -4.15 -30.43 -16.00
C THR A 233 -3.53 -29.58 -14.90
N ALA A 234 -2.36 -29.02 -15.16
CA ALA A 234 -1.66 -28.15 -14.24
C ALA A 234 -1.78 -26.69 -14.68
N ARG A 235 -2.43 -25.86 -13.87
CA ARG A 235 -2.47 -24.41 -14.07
C ARG A 235 -1.21 -23.81 -13.46
N VAL A 236 -0.51 -22.95 -14.21
CA VAL A 236 0.74 -22.32 -13.80
C VAL A 236 0.60 -20.80 -13.80
N GLY A 237 1.12 -20.14 -12.77
CA GLY A 237 1.14 -18.69 -12.69
C GLY A 237 2.36 -18.13 -11.96
N LEU A 238 2.51 -16.81 -11.99
CA LEU A 238 3.54 -16.09 -11.25
C LEU A 238 3.16 -16.00 -9.76
N ASP A 239 4.11 -16.25 -8.88
CA ASP A 239 3.88 -16.19 -7.44
C ASP A 239 3.76 -14.75 -6.89
N ASP A 240 3.19 -14.62 -5.69
CA ASP A 240 2.96 -13.31 -5.05
C ASP A 240 4.26 -12.56 -4.75
N PHE A 241 5.38 -13.28 -4.57
CA PHE A 241 6.66 -12.67 -4.29
C PHE A 241 7.20 -11.98 -5.54
N ALA A 242 7.38 -12.73 -6.62
CA ALA A 242 7.92 -12.20 -7.86
C ALA A 242 7.04 -11.09 -8.43
N ARG A 243 5.70 -11.21 -8.38
CA ARG A 243 4.82 -10.12 -8.86
C ARG A 243 5.03 -8.82 -8.07
N LYS A 244 5.24 -8.89 -6.75
CA LYS A 244 5.40 -7.70 -5.89
C LYS A 244 6.76 -7.06 -6.10
N ILE A 245 7.78 -7.88 -6.31
CA ILE A 245 9.13 -7.40 -6.61
C ILE A 245 9.18 -6.76 -8.00
N VAL A 246 8.61 -7.42 -9.01
CA VAL A 246 8.54 -6.87 -10.36
C VAL A 246 7.65 -5.63 -10.40
N GLY A 247 6.51 -5.61 -9.68
CA GLY A 247 5.61 -4.46 -9.67
C GLY A 247 4.82 -4.33 -10.97
N LYS A 248 4.69 -3.12 -11.51
CA LYS A 248 3.93 -2.88 -12.75
C LYS A 248 4.63 -3.52 -13.95
N ILE A 249 3.90 -4.37 -14.67
CA ILE A 249 4.38 -5.08 -15.85
C ILE A 249 3.92 -4.33 -17.10
N ASP A 250 4.83 -4.09 -18.04
CA ASP A 250 4.55 -3.34 -19.27
C ASP A 250 4.13 -4.26 -20.42
N LYS A 251 4.70 -5.46 -20.48
CA LYS A 251 4.38 -6.45 -21.52
C LYS A 251 4.61 -7.86 -21.00
N VAL A 252 3.87 -8.81 -21.55
CA VAL A 252 4.09 -10.24 -21.36
C VAL A 252 4.19 -10.95 -22.71
N ASP A 253 5.08 -11.93 -22.79
CA ASP A 253 5.19 -12.84 -23.94
C ASP A 253 4.83 -14.26 -23.45
N LEU A 254 3.63 -14.73 -23.80
CA LEU A 254 3.07 -16.01 -23.39
C LEU A 254 3.49 -17.17 -24.33
N PRO A 255 3.42 -18.43 -23.87
CA PRO A 255 3.73 -19.58 -24.72
C PRO A 255 2.66 -19.83 -25.79
N GLU A 256 3.01 -20.60 -26.81
CA GLU A 256 2.08 -21.04 -27.85
C GLU A 256 1.30 -22.30 -27.41
N PRO A 257 -0.05 -22.31 -27.47
CA PRO A 257 -0.82 -23.53 -27.27
C PRO A 257 -0.40 -24.65 -28.23
N GLY A 258 -0.38 -25.89 -27.73
CA GLY A 258 0.06 -27.09 -28.45
C GLY A 258 1.57 -27.35 -28.40
N LYS A 259 2.38 -26.38 -27.95
CA LYS A 259 3.83 -26.57 -27.82
C LYS A 259 4.16 -27.49 -26.64
N GLU A 260 5.11 -28.41 -26.85
CA GLU A 260 5.73 -29.17 -25.76
C GLU A 260 6.83 -28.36 -25.09
N ILE A 261 6.87 -28.42 -23.76
CA ILE A 261 7.87 -27.75 -22.94
C ILE A 261 8.41 -28.70 -21.88
N LYS A 262 9.71 -28.64 -21.63
CA LYS A 262 10.35 -29.37 -20.53
C LYS A 262 10.50 -28.48 -19.31
N LYS A 263 10.48 -29.10 -18.13
CA LYS A 263 10.84 -28.42 -16.89
C LYS A 263 12.19 -27.70 -17.03
N GLY A 264 12.23 -26.45 -16.57
CA GLY A 264 13.42 -25.59 -16.65
C GLY A 264 13.51 -24.78 -17.94
N GLU A 265 12.82 -25.16 -19.02
CA GLU A 265 12.77 -24.35 -20.24
C GLU A 265 11.90 -23.10 -20.04
N ARG A 266 12.19 -22.03 -20.77
CA ARG A 266 11.46 -20.77 -20.71
C ARG A 266 9.98 -20.98 -21.12
N LEU A 267 9.07 -20.74 -20.17
CA LEU A 267 7.63 -20.87 -20.34
C LEU A 267 7.00 -19.57 -20.82
N PHE A 268 7.32 -18.44 -20.18
CA PHE A 268 6.88 -17.11 -20.58
C PHE A 268 7.92 -16.07 -20.16
N SER A 269 7.76 -14.84 -20.67
CA SER A 269 8.63 -13.72 -20.32
C SER A 269 7.78 -12.52 -19.91
N ILE A 270 8.26 -11.78 -18.93
CA ILE A 270 7.66 -10.53 -18.45
C ILE A 270 8.62 -9.39 -18.76
N ARG A 271 8.10 -8.26 -19.24
CA ARG A 271 8.88 -7.06 -19.52
C ARG A 271 8.47 -5.93 -18.60
N LYS A 272 9.48 -5.27 -18.02
CA LYS A 272 9.35 -4.03 -17.26
C LYS A 272 10.48 -3.10 -17.65
N ASN A 273 10.15 -1.89 -18.06
CA ASN A 273 11.08 -0.92 -18.63
C ASN A 273 11.90 -1.56 -19.77
N SER A 274 13.22 -1.47 -19.71
CA SER A 274 14.14 -2.10 -20.67
C SER A 274 14.42 -3.58 -20.39
N GLN A 275 13.96 -4.12 -19.26
CA GLN A 275 14.30 -5.46 -18.81
C GLN A 275 13.28 -6.52 -19.19
N THR A 276 13.79 -7.66 -19.63
CA THR A 276 13.00 -8.88 -19.86
C THR A 276 13.41 -9.92 -18.85
N ILE A 277 12.41 -10.47 -18.19
CA ILE A 277 12.52 -11.46 -17.14
C ILE A 277 11.91 -12.76 -17.66
N ASP A 278 12.76 -13.75 -17.88
CA ASP A 278 12.34 -15.07 -18.36
C ASP A 278 11.95 -15.97 -17.19
N ILE A 279 10.81 -16.64 -17.31
CA ILE A 279 10.28 -17.52 -16.29
C ILE A 279 10.21 -18.94 -16.84
N SER A 280 10.91 -19.86 -16.17
CA SER A 280 11.00 -21.25 -16.57
C SER A 280 9.79 -22.07 -16.14
N SER A 281 9.49 -23.11 -16.91
CA SER A 281 8.42 -24.05 -16.61
C SER A 281 8.75 -24.87 -15.35
N PRO A 282 7.86 -24.92 -14.35
CA PRO A 282 8.07 -25.72 -13.16
C PRO A 282 7.94 -27.23 -13.40
N ILE A 283 7.27 -27.61 -14.48
CA ILE A 283 6.99 -29.00 -14.88
C ILE A 283 7.05 -29.15 -16.41
N SER A 284 7.22 -30.38 -16.89
CA SER A 284 7.18 -30.75 -18.29
C SER A 284 5.76 -31.07 -18.73
N GLY A 285 5.41 -30.70 -19.96
CA GLY A 285 4.08 -31.00 -20.52
C GLY A 285 3.80 -30.30 -21.85
N THR A 286 2.56 -30.40 -22.30
CA THR A 286 2.07 -29.70 -23.49
C THR A 286 1.18 -28.54 -23.06
N ILE A 287 1.42 -27.34 -23.59
CA ILE A 287 0.61 -26.16 -23.30
C ILE A 287 -0.79 -26.34 -23.88
N SER A 288 -1.82 -26.34 -23.05
CA SER A 288 -3.20 -26.54 -23.51
C SER A 288 -3.96 -25.22 -23.65
N LEU A 289 -3.78 -24.30 -22.71
CA LEU A 289 -4.48 -23.02 -22.65
C LEU A 289 -3.54 -21.92 -22.16
N ILE A 290 -3.81 -20.69 -22.55
CA ILE A 290 -3.11 -19.49 -22.09
C ILE A 290 -4.10 -18.42 -21.65
N ASN A 291 -3.69 -17.57 -20.72
CA ASN A 291 -4.48 -16.41 -20.36
C ASN A 291 -4.15 -15.23 -21.30
N ALA A 292 -4.76 -15.24 -22.49
CA ALA A 292 -4.47 -14.25 -23.54
C ALA A 292 -4.81 -12.80 -23.11
N GLU A 293 -5.68 -12.62 -22.10
CA GLU A 293 -6.03 -11.29 -21.58
C GLU A 293 -4.80 -10.53 -21.09
N HIS A 294 -3.78 -11.22 -20.57
CA HIS A 294 -2.55 -10.56 -20.11
C HIS A 294 -1.72 -9.92 -21.22
N ILE A 295 -1.92 -10.29 -22.49
CA ILE A 295 -1.25 -9.65 -23.63
C ILE A 295 -1.77 -8.21 -23.82
N GLU A 296 -3.08 -8.03 -23.67
CA GLU A 296 -3.74 -6.72 -23.81
C GLU A 296 -3.76 -5.94 -22.48
N HIS A 297 -3.85 -6.67 -21.36
CA HIS A 297 -3.95 -6.15 -19.99
C HIS A 297 -2.87 -6.73 -19.06
N PRO A 298 -1.58 -6.45 -19.32
CA PRO A 298 -0.47 -6.94 -18.49
C PRO A 298 -0.55 -6.45 -17.03
N GLU A 299 -1.22 -5.33 -16.78
CA GLU A 299 -1.44 -4.78 -15.44
C GLU A 299 -2.27 -5.70 -14.53
N TRP A 300 -3.08 -6.62 -15.09
CA TRP A 300 -3.87 -7.57 -14.31
C TRP A 300 -3.04 -8.66 -13.64
N ILE A 301 -1.81 -8.91 -14.11
CA ILE A 301 -0.86 -9.81 -13.43
C ILE A 301 -0.50 -9.24 -12.03
N GLY A 302 -0.60 -7.92 -11.86
CA GLY A 302 -0.43 -7.27 -10.56
C GLY A 302 -1.60 -7.49 -9.60
N SER A 303 -2.70 -8.13 -10.02
CA SER A 303 -3.93 -8.31 -9.25
C SER A 303 -4.20 -9.78 -8.95
N LYS A 304 -4.60 -10.11 -7.71
CA LYS A 304 -4.98 -11.46 -7.24
C LYS A 304 -4.15 -12.64 -7.84
N PRO A 305 -2.90 -12.86 -7.38
CA PRO A 305 -1.94 -13.85 -7.91
C PRO A 305 -2.48 -15.26 -8.20
N PHE A 306 -3.43 -15.74 -7.40
CA PHE A 306 -3.85 -17.15 -7.46
C PHE A 306 -5.21 -17.36 -8.12
N GLU A 307 -6.02 -16.29 -8.22
CA GLU A 307 -7.30 -16.33 -8.94
C GLU A 307 -7.15 -15.89 -10.40
N LEU A 308 -6.54 -14.72 -10.64
CA LEU A 308 -6.57 -14.04 -11.94
C LEU A 308 -5.22 -14.04 -12.66
N SER A 309 -4.09 -14.16 -11.95
CA SER A 309 -2.75 -14.09 -12.56
C SER A 309 -2.20 -15.44 -13.06
N TRP A 310 -3.08 -16.37 -13.44
CA TRP A 310 -2.63 -17.60 -14.08
C TRP A 310 -2.16 -17.30 -15.51
N MET A 311 -1.07 -17.92 -15.95
CA MET A 311 -0.41 -17.62 -17.22
C MET A 311 -0.78 -18.62 -18.29
N CYS A 312 -0.74 -19.91 -17.95
CA CYS A 312 -1.09 -21.00 -18.85
C CYS A 312 -1.50 -22.27 -18.11
N CYS A 313 -2.05 -23.23 -18.86
CA CYS A 313 -2.32 -24.58 -18.42
C CYS A 313 -1.42 -25.56 -19.19
N LEU A 314 -0.90 -26.56 -18.50
CA LEU A 314 -0.08 -27.63 -19.03
C LEU A 314 -0.81 -28.96 -18.86
N VAL A 315 -0.83 -29.80 -19.88
CA VAL A 315 -1.09 -31.23 -19.74
C VAL A 315 0.25 -31.87 -19.37
N PRO A 316 0.45 -32.29 -18.11
CA PRO A 316 1.76 -32.71 -17.64
C PRO A 316 2.18 -34.05 -18.26
N SER A 317 3.47 -34.19 -18.59
CA SER A 317 4.02 -35.43 -19.13
C SER A 317 4.72 -36.31 -18.09
N ASN A 318 5.22 -35.72 -16.99
CA ASN A 318 5.94 -36.45 -15.92
C ASN A 318 5.62 -35.89 -14.51
N LEU A 319 4.33 -35.66 -14.24
CA LEU A 319 3.89 -34.94 -13.05
C LEU A 319 4.38 -35.58 -11.74
N SER A 320 4.24 -36.90 -11.59
CA SER A 320 4.51 -37.59 -10.32
C SER A 320 5.96 -37.48 -9.84
N GLU A 321 6.93 -37.50 -10.75
CA GLU A 321 8.34 -37.33 -10.41
C GLU A 321 8.69 -35.86 -10.18
N GLU A 322 8.15 -34.95 -11.00
CA GLU A 322 8.50 -33.53 -10.91
C GLU A 322 7.86 -32.81 -9.72
N LEU A 323 6.66 -33.22 -9.28
CA LEU A 323 6.01 -32.67 -8.09
C LEU A 323 6.88 -32.76 -6.84
N ARG A 324 7.74 -33.79 -6.73
CA ARG A 324 8.65 -33.98 -5.58
C ARG A 324 9.66 -32.85 -5.41
N SER A 325 9.94 -32.13 -6.49
CA SER A 325 10.88 -31.01 -6.49
C SER A 325 10.23 -29.66 -6.15
N LEU A 326 8.89 -29.62 -6.15
CA LEU A 326 8.11 -28.44 -5.80
C LEU A 326 7.78 -28.45 -4.30
N LYS A 327 7.41 -27.29 -3.77
CA LYS A 327 7.11 -27.09 -2.34
C LYS A 327 5.62 -26.94 -2.12
N ILE A 328 5.10 -27.46 -1.01
CA ILE A 328 3.69 -27.33 -0.65
C ILE A 328 3.55 -27.23 0.87
N GLY A 329 2.49 -26.58 1.35
CA GLY A 329 2.19 -26.47 2.79
C GLY A 329 3.30 -25.76 3.57
N ALA A 330 3.82 -26.39 4.61
CA ALA A 330 4.86 -25.79 5.47
C ALA A 330 6.14 -25.46 4.68
N ASP A 331 6.49 -26.26 3.67
CA ASP A 331 7.70 -26.07 2.89
C ASP A 331 7.62 -24.83 1.99
N SER A 332 6.44 -24.52 1.44
CA SER A 332 6.25 -23.30 0.64
C SER A 332 6.33 -22.06 1.52
N ILE A 333 5.70 -22.09 2.71
CA ILE A 333 5.80 -20.99 3.70
C ILE A 333 7.26 -20.75 4.11
N ALA A 334 7.99 -21.82 4.45
CA ALA A 334 9.39 -21.73 4.86
C ALA A 334 10.29 -21.21 3.72
N TRP A 335 9.97 -21.55 2.47
CA TRP A 335 10.70 -21.03 1.32
C TRP A 335 10.42 -19.55 1.08
N TYR A 336 9.15 -19.12 1.10
CA TYR A 336 8.80 -17.70 0.98
C TYR A 336 9.52 -16.85 2.03
N ARG A 337 9.55 -17.28 3.30
CA ARG A 337 10.29 -16.57 4.36
C ARG A 337 11.77 -16.40 4.03
N ARG A 338 12.42 -17.46 3.52
CA ARG A 338 13.83 -17.37 3.09
C ARG A 338 14.02 -16.42 1.91
N GLU A 339 13.11 -16.43 0.93
CA GLU A 339 13.18 -15.50 -0.21
C GLU A 339 12.99 -14.04 0.25
N ILE A 340 12.06 -13.77 1.17
CA ILE A 340 11.85 -12.47 1.80
C ILE A 340 13.12 -11.98 2.51
N ASP A 341 13.75 -12.83 3.32
CA ASP A 341 14.98 -12.48 4.03
C ASP A 341 16.12 -12.15 3.06
N LYS A 342 16.32 -13.01 2.04
CA LYS A 342 17.34 -12.83 1.00
C LYS A 342 17.12 -11.55 0.17
N TYR A 343 15.87 -11.24 -0.18
CA TYR A 343 15.50 -9.99 -0.84
C TYR A 343 15.83 -8.77 0.03
N GLY A 344 15.49 -8.83 1.32
CA GLY A 344 15.79 -7.76 2.27
C GLY A 344 17.28 -7.49 2.42
N GLU A 345 18.14 -8.50 2.28
CA GLU A 345 19.61 -8.33 2.24
C GLU A 345 20.09 -7.66 0.95
N ILE A 346 19.67 -8.15 -0.22
CA ILE A 346 20.10 -7.60 -1.51
C ILE A 346 19.67 -6.14 -1.66
N ALA A 347 18.41 -5.83 -1.32
CA ALA A 347 17.91 -4.46 -1.32
C ALA A 347 18.80 -3.57 -0.43
N ARG A 348 19.09 -4.00 0.81
CA ARG A 348 19.95 -3.23 1.73
C ARG A 348 21.36 -2.99 1.18
N GLU A 349 21.99 -3.98 0.56
CA GLU A 349 23.35 -3.83 0.01
C GLU A 349 23.39 -2.87 -1.19
N LEU A 350 22.41 -2.95 -2.09
CA LEU A 350 22.28 -2.00 -3.21
C LEU A 350 22.07 -0.56 -2.73
N TYR A 351 21.20 -0.35 -1.74
CA TYR A 351 20.98 0.98 -1.15
C TYR A 351 22.18 1.51 -0.34
N LYS A 352 23.02 0.63 0.24
CA LYS A 352 24.25 1.03 0.95
C LYS A 352 25.37 1.43 0.00
N ALA A 353 25.58 0.70 -1.10
CA ALA A 353 26.64 0.95 -2.07
C ALA A 353 26.54 2.35 -2.68
N GLU A 354 25.33 2.88 -2.83
CA GLU A 354 25.10 4.23 -3.36
C GLU A 354 25.27 5.34 -2.33
N ARG A 355 24.92 5.12 -1.05
CA ARG A 355 25.18 6.11 0.01
C ARG A 355 26.68 6.43 0.17
N GLN A 356 27.56 5.52 -0.27
CA GLN A 356 29.01 5.77 -0.33
C GLN A 356 29.44 6.58 -1.57
N VAL A 357 28.59 6.68 -2.60
CA VAL A 357 28.82 7.45 -3.83
C VAL A 357 28.18 8.85 -3.74
N ASP A 358 27.04 8.97 -3.04
CA ASP A 358 26.23 10.18 -2.95
C ASP A 358 26.69 11.21 -1.91
N SER A 359 27.79 10.97 -1.19
CA SER A 359 28.39 11.93 -0.25
C SER A 359 28.98 13.19 -0.92
N SER A 360 28.64 13.45 -2.19
CA SER A 360 29.03 14.63 -2.99
C SER A 360 27.91 15.65 -3.21
N GLY A 361 26.72 15.44 -2.61
CA GLY A 361 25.73 16.50 -2.43
C GLY A 361 24.93 16.90 -3.67
N ARG A 362 24.17 15.96 -4.26
CA ARG A 362 23.14 16.27 -5.26
C ARG A 362 21.73 15.89 -4.81
N GLN A 363 20.77 16.68 -5.30
CA GLN A 363 19.32 16.47 -5.13
C GLN A 363 18.86 15.14 -5.74
N PRO A 364 17.74 14.56 -5.26
CA PRO A 364 17.21 13.29 -5.77
C PRO A 364 16.93 13.39 -7.27
N ASP A 365 17.63 12.56 -8.05
CA ASP A 365 17.59 12.51 -9.50
C ASP A 365 16.66 11.38 -9.95
N LYS A 366 15.59 11.71 -10.69
CA LYS A 366 14.64 10.70 -11.20
C LYS A 366 15.30 9.69 -12.14
N ALA A 367 16.41 10.06 -12.79
CA ALA A 367 17.19 9.13 -13.60
C ALA A 367 17.95 8.11 -12.74
N GLY A 368 18.40 8.52 -11.55
CA GLY A 368 19.03 7.63 -10.57
C GLY A 368 18.08 6.56 -10.05
N ASP A 369 16.85 6.96 -9.70
CA ASP A 369 15.81 6.03 -9.24
C ASP A 369 15.48 4.96 -10.30
N GLN A 370 15.39 5.35 -11.57
CA GLN A 370 15.14 4.39 -12.67
C GLN A 370 16.32 3.44 -12.90
N GLN A 371 17.55 3.95 -12.89
CA GLN A 371 18.74 3.12 -13.07
C GLN A 371 18.92 2.13 -11.89
N GLN A 372 18.58 2.55 -10.68
CA GLN A 372 18.57 1.71 -9.49
C GLN A 372 17.51 0.60 -9.58
N GLU A 373 16.30 0.94 -9.99
CA GLU A 373 15.22 -0.03 -10.19
C GLU A 373 15.59 -1.06 -11.25
N GLU A 374 16.20 -0.64 -12.37
CA GLU A 374 16.70 -1.57 -13.39
C GLU A 374 17.81 -2.47 -12.82
N ARG A 375 18.83 -1.92 -12.17
CA ARG A 375 19.89 -2.75 -11.59
C ARG A 375 19.34 -3.79 -10.60
N PHE A 376 18.41 -3.36 -9.76
CA PHE A 376 17.73 -4.23 -8.81
C PHE A 376 16.96 -5.37 -9.50
N LEU A 377 16.17 -5.07 -10.53
CA LEU A 377 15.42 -6.06 -11.29
C LEU A 377 16.34 -7.05 -12.03
N GLY A 378 17.49 -6.58 -12.50
CA GLY A 378 18.50 -7.43 -13.16
C GLY A 378 19.14 -8.42 -12.20
N GLU A 379 19.46 -7.99 -10.99
CA GLU A 379 19.95 -8.88 -9.92
C GLU A 379 18.85 -9.86 -9.47
N PHE A 380 17.60 -9.40 -9.36
CA PHE A 380 16.47 -10.28 -9.07
C PHE A 380 16.32 -11.38 -10.14
N ALA A 381 16.28 -11.02 -11.42
CA ALA A 381 16.18 -11.97 -12.52
C ALA A 381 17.31 -13.01 -12.48
N THR A 382 18.55 -12.56 -12.23
CA THR A 382 19.74 -13.42 -12.20
C THR A 382 19.80 -14.33 -10.97
N ALA A 383 19.43 -13.83 -9.80
CA ALA A 383 19.62 -14.54 -8.53
C ALA A 383 18.39 -15.34 -8.06
N PHE A 384 17.22 -15.10 -8.64
CA PHE A 384 15.94 -15.68 -8.19
C PHE A 384 15.13 -16.35 -9.29
N LEU A 385 15.22 -15.88 -10.55
CA LEU A 385 14.42 -16.45 -11.65
C LEU A 385 15.22 -17.31 -12.62
N LEU A 386 16.56 -17.22 -12.55
CA LEU A 386 17.49 -17.99 -13.38
C LEU A 386 18.29 -18.99 -12.54
N LYS A 387 17.92 -20.27 -12.65
CA LYS A 387 18.79 -21.45 -12.52
C LYS A 387 18.07 -22.70 -13.03
#